data_AF-A0A397AVJ5-F1
#
_entry.id   AF-A0A397AVJ5-F1
#
_cell.length_a   1.000
_cell.length_b   1.000
_cell.length_c   1.000
_cell.angle_alpha   90.00
_cell.angle_beta   90.00
_cell.angle_gamma   90.00
#
_symmetry.space_group_name_H-M   'P 1'
#
loop_
_entity.id
_entity.type
_entity.pdbx_description
1 polymer ?
#
loop_
_entity_poly.entity_id
_entity_poly.type
_entity_poly.pdbx_seq_one_letter_code
_entity_poly.pdbx_strand_id
1 'polypeptide(L)'
;MKAVRETKAGAIKVPLRRGLKSCLPQSCETDLVAWIGAMQQDGCPVDRQDILVKANQLVRRLDASLAVGAGWFKRFRERHPQLKNRVAQVISHERNAVTMEGVNMLFDSMSDAITNHALTPDRIFNMDETAFASRKKSKSVVALKGSQNVWAKTVATNFHLSIVACASGRILTLALLHNMDKTKAERQEAAKRKKALLVKRGNRGTKIVLSPLARKWAALAAKFGLAPLPNVNGATTRSVSNVEIVV
;
A
#
# COMPACT_ATOMS: atom_id res chain seq x y z
N MET A 1 -33.47 -46.98 -9.92
CA MET A 1 -34.31 -46.98 -8.70
C MET A 1 -33.56 -46.86 -7.35
N LYS A 2 -32.21 -46.86 -7.28
CA LYS A 2 -31.48 -46.65 -6.01
C LYS A 2 -31.38 -45.17 -5.57
N ALA A 3 -31.28 -44.24 -6.52
CA ALA A 3 -31.06 -42.81 -6.23
C ALA A 3 -32.25 -42.09 -5.56
N VAL A 4 -33.47 -42.64 -5.67
CA VAL A 4 -34.68 -42.06 -5.07
C VAL A 4 -34.87 -42.52 -3.61
N ARG A 5 -34.17 -43.57 -3.17
CA ARG A 5 -34.27 -44.07 -1.78
C ARG A 5 -33.34 -43.35 -0.81
N GLU A 6 -32.33 -42.63 -1.28
CA GLU A 6 -31.37 -41.91 -0.43
C GLU A 6 -31.86 -40.53 0.03
N THR A 7 -32.94 -39.99 -0.56
CA THR A 7 -33.51 -38.69 -0.15
C THR A 7 -34.36 -38.76 1.13
N LYS A 8 -34.58 -39.95 1.70
CA LYS A 8 -35.28 -40.15 2.99
C LYS A 8 -34.35 -40.30 4.21
N ALA A 9 -33.04 -40.40 4.01
CA ALA A 9 -32.08 -40.35 5.11
C ALA A 9 -31.50 -38.94 5.14
N GLY A 10 -31.79 -38.16 6.18
CA GLY A 10 -31.36 -36.76 6.37
C GLY A 10 -29.84 -36.55 6.49
N ALA A 11 -29.04 -37.24 5.69
CA ALA A 11 -27.63 -36.97 5.51
C ALA A 11 -27.48 -35.75 4.59
N ILE A 12 -27.28 -34.58 5.19
CA ILE A 12 -26.80 -33.38 4.50
C ILE A 12 -25.41 -33.73 3.95
N LYS A 13 -25.34 -34.26 2.72
CA LYS A 13 -24.08 -34.40 2.00
C LYS A 13 -23.63 -32.98 1.64
N VAL A 14 -22.52 -32.53 2.25
CA VAL A 14 -21.85 -31.28 1.88
C VAL A 14 -21.70 -31.23 0.36
N PRO A 15 -22.07 -30.14 -0.33
CA PRO A 15 -22.05 -30.10 -1.79
C PRO A 15 -20.64 -30.39 -2.31
N LEU A 16 -20.43 -31.54 -2.93
CA LEU A 16 -19.19 -31.85 -3.65
C LEU A 16 -19.09 -30.89 -4.84
N ARG A 17 -18.12 -29.97 -4.79
CA ARG A 17 -17.87 -28.97 -5.85
C ARG A 17 -17.60 -29.69 -7.18
N ARG A 18 -18.26 -29.24 -8.25
CA ARG A 18 -18.01 -29.69 -9.62
C ARG A 18 -16.74 -29.03 -10.15
N GLY A 19 -15.74 -29.82 -10.49
CA GLY A 19 -14.47 -29.37 -11.07
C GLY A 19 -13.44 -30.50 -11.14
N LEU A 20 -12.37 -30.29 -11.91
CA LEU A 20 -11.24 -31.21 -11.99
C LEU A 20 -10.64 -31.40 -10.59
N LYS A 21 -10.42 -32.65 -10.17
CA LYS A 21 -9.83 -32.98 -8.87
C LYS A 21 -8.51 -32.22 -8.70
N SER A 22 -8.29 -31.67 -7.51
CA SER A 22 -7.01 -31.02 -7.19
C SER A 22 -5.88 -32.04 -7.36
N CYS A 23 -4.73 -31.58 -7.89
CA CYS A 23 -3.52 -32.39 -7.98
C CYS A 23 -2.95 -32.78 -6.59
N LEU A 24 -3.35 -32.05 -5.54
CA LEU A 24 -3.07 -32.40 -4.15
C LEU A 24 -4.33 -32.94 -3.48
N PRO A 25 -4.23 -34.02 -2.68
CA PRO A 25 -5.30 -34.46 -1.80
C PRO A 25 -5.73 -33.36 -0.82
N GLN A 26 -6.99 -33.39 -0.39
CA GLN A 26 -7.55 -32.40 0.51
C GLN A 26 -6.82 -32.35 1.87
N SER A 27 -6.33 -33.50 2.37
CA SER A 27 -5.51 -33.58 3.58
C SER A 27 -4.24 -32.74 3.44
N CYS A 28 -3.48 -32.96 2.35
CA CYS A 28 -2.26 -32.20 2.07
C CYS A 28 -2.52 -30.70 1.90
N GLU A 29 -3.65 -30.30 1.31
CA GLU A 29 -4.01 -28.88 1.23
C GLU A 29 -4.32 -28.30 2.61
N THR A 30 -4.91 -29.08 3.51
CA THR A 30 -5.21 -28.66 4.89
C THR A 30 -3.93 -28.51 5.70
N ASP A 31 -2.99 -29.44 5.56
CA ASP A 31 -1.66 -29.35 6.20
C ASP A 31 -0.88 -28.13 5.67
N LEU A 32 -1.01 -27.83 4.38
CA LEU A 32 -0.38 -26.64 3.79
C LEU A 32 -0.98 -25.34 4.38
N VAL A 33 -2.29 -25.31 4.62
CA VAL A 33 -2.94 -24.17 5.32
C VAL A 33 -2.45 -24.05 6.75
N ALA A 34 -2.34 -25.17 7.48
CA ALA A 34 -1.81 -25.19 8.85
C ALA A 34 -0.36 -24.69 8.90
N TRP A 35 0.47 -25.13 7.94
CA TRP A 35 1.84 -24.66 7.79
C TRP A 35 1.91 -23.15 7.51
N ILE A 36 1.06 -22.61 6.60
CA ILE A 36 0.98 -21.16 6.36
C ILE A 36 0.62 -20.41 7.65
N GLY A 37 -0.31 -20.94 8.44
CA GLY A 37 -0.71 -20.37 9.73
C GLY A 37 0.44 -20.36 10.75
N ALA A 38 1.16 -21.47 10.88
CA ALA A 38 2.32 -21.58 11.78
C ALA A 38 3.43 -20.58 11.38
N MET A 39 3.78 -20.53 10.10
CA MET A 39 4.77 -19.57 9.58
C MET A 39 4.37 -18.11 9.86
N GLN A 40 3.07 -17.80 9.81
CA GLN A 40 2.56 -16.48 10.18
C GLN A 40 2.71 -16.20 11.68
N GLN A 41 2.43 -17.18 12.55
CA GLN A 41 2.59 -17.05 14.00
C GLN A 41 4.06 -16.87 14.41
N ASP A 42 4.97 -17.54 13.72
CA ASP A 42 6.42 -17.43 13.94
C ASP A 42 7.02 -16.13 13.40
N GLY A 43 6.21 -15.24 12.82
CA GLY A 43 6.67 -13.95 12.27
C GLY A 43 7.39 -14.07 10.91
N CYS A 44 7.30 -15.22 10.26
CA CYS A 44 7.88 -15.52 8.95
C CYS A 44 6.79 -15.74 7.89
N PRO A 45 5.97 -14.71 7.55
CA PRO A 45 4.86 -14.89 6.63
C PRO A 45 5.36 -15.33 5.23
N VAL A 46 4.75 -16.39 4.71
CA VAL A 46 5.13 -16.99 3.42
C VAL A 46 4.44 -16.30 2.25
N ASP A 47 5.17 -16.15 1.15
CA ASP A 47 4.64 -15.54 -0.06
C ASP A 47 4.06 -16.59 -1.05
N ARG A 48 3.57 -16.11 -2.20
CA ARG A 48 3.02 -16.99 -3.24
C ARG A 48 4.05 -17.99 -3.76
N GLN A 49 5.30 -17.58 -3.89
CA GLN A 49 6.36 -18.42 -4.43
C GLN A 49 6.73 -19.51 -3.42
N ASP A 50 6.85 -19.16 -2.14
CA ASP A 50 7.09 -20.12 -1.06
C ASP A 50 6.01 -21.21 -1.00
N ILE A 51 4.74 -20.79 -1.11
CA ILE A 51 3.60 -21.71 -1.14
C ILE A 51 3.67 -22.64 -2.36
N LEU A 52 4.05 -22.11 -3.54
CA LEU A 52 4.23 -22.92 -4.75
C LEU A 52 5.40 -23.90 -4.63
N VAL A 53 6.52 -23.48 -4.03
CA VAL A 53 7.68 -24.35 -3.79
C VAL A 53 7.28 -25.47 -2.84
N LYS A 54 6.65 -25.15 -1.71
CA LYS A 54 6.20 -26.14 -0.73
C LYS A 54 5.17 -27.11 -1.32
N ALA A 55 4.21 -26.59 -2.09
CA ALA A 55 3.22 -27.42 -2.77
C ALA A 55 3.88 -28.34 -3.81
N ASN A 56 4.85 -27.87 -4.59
CA ASN A 56 5.60 -28.72 -5.52
C ASN A 56 6.45 -29.78 -4.82
N GLN A 57 7.03 -29.48 -3.65
CA GLN A 57 7.72 -30.48 -2.84
C GLN A 57 6.77 -31.59 -2.38
N LEU A 58 5.55 -31.24 -1.97
CA LEU A 58 4.52 -32.22 -1.59
C LEU A 58 4.03 -33.03 -2.79
N VAL A 59 3.76 -32.38 -3.92
CA VAL A 59 3.30 -33.05 -5.15
C VAL A 59 4.34 -34.04 -5.65
N ARG A 60 5.62 -33.66 -5.72
CA ARG A 60 6.69 -34.54 -6.20
C ARG A 60 6.90 -35.78 -5.33
N ARG A 61 6.50 -35.74 -4.06
CA ARG A 61 6.50 -36.92 -3.17
C ARG A 61 5.35 -37.88 -3.47
N LEU A 62 4.24 -37.39 -4.02
CA LEU A 62 3.09 -38.20 -4.41
C LEU A 62 3.25 -38.74 -5.84
N ASP A 63 3.71 -37.88 -6.75
CA ASP A 63 3.99 -38.20 -8.15
C ASP A 63 5.08 -37.25 -8.67
N ALA A 64 6.21 -37.83 -9.07
CA ALA A 64 7.37 -37.08 -9.55
C ALA A 64 7.12 -36.32 -10.87
N SER A 65 6.09 -36.72 -11.63
CA SER A 65 5.76 -36.10 -12.92
C SER A 65 4.85 -34.87 -12.80
N LEU A 66 4.20 -34.69 -11.65
CA LEU A 66 3.25 -33.61 -11.43
C LEU A 66 3.93 -32.33 -10.93
N ALA A 67 3.44 -31.19 -11.41
CA ALA A 67 3.87 -29.87 -10.97
C ALA A 67 2.67 -28.92 -10.84
N VAL A 68 2.76 -28.01 -9.86
CA VAL A 68 1.75 -26.98 -9.61
C VAL A 68 2.29 -25.61 -9.96
N GLY A 69 1.45 -24.83 -10.63
CA GLY A 69 1.75 -23.46 -11.06
C GLY A 69 0.71 -22.44 -10.60
N ALA A 70 0.72 -21.29 -11.27
CA ALA A 70 -0.15 -20.15 -10.94
C ALA A 70 -1.64 -20.49 -10.86
N GLY A 71 -2.13 -21.30 -11.80
CA GLY A 71 -3.53 -21.70 -11.86
C GLY A 71 -3.95 -22.60 -10.70
N TRP A 72 -3.03 -23.43 -10.18
CA TRP A 72 -3.29 -24.21 -8.97
C TRP A 72 -3.40 -23.29 -7.75
N PHE A 73 -2.47 -22.35 -7.56
CA PHE A 73 -2.50 -21.41 -6.43
C PHE A 73 -3.80 -20.58 -6.39
N LYS A 74 -4.28 -20.14 -7.56
CA LYS A 74 -5.58 -19.43 -7.67
C LYS A 74 -6.72 -20.30 -7.13
N ARG A 75 -6.82 -21.54 -7.60
CA ARG A 75 -7.85 -22.50 -7.16
C ARG A 75 -7.70 -22.91 -5.69
N PHE A 76 -6.48 -23.06 -5.20
CA PHE A 76 -6.18 -23.32 -3.80
C PHE A 76 -6.75 -22.21 -2.91
N ARG A 77 -6.52 -20.94 -3.27
CA ARG A 77 -7.12 -19.80 -2.54
C ARG A 77 -8.64 -19.73 -2.64
N GLU A 78 -9.22 -20.12 -3.78
CA GLU A 78 -10.68 -20.20 -3.95
C GLU A 78 -11.31 -21.36 -3.13
N ARG A 79 -10.52 -22.38 -2.79
CA ARG A 79 -10.92 -23.46 -1.87
C ARG A 79 -10.76 -23.06 -0.41
N HIS A 80 -9.80 -22.21 -0.09
CA HIS A 80 -9.47 -21.79 1.28
C HIS A 80 -9.68 -20.28 1.48
N PRO A 81 -10.94 -19.81 1.62
CA PRO A 81 -11.28 -18.39 1.73
C PRO A 81 -10.70 -17.69 2.98
N GLN A 82 -10.22 -18.46 3.96
CA GLN A 82 -9.46 -17.96 5.11
C GLN A 82 -8.10 -17.36 4.72
N LEU A 83 -7.52 -17.76 3.58
CA LEU A 83 -6.24 -17.23 3.09
C LEU A 83 -6.45 -15.97 2.23
N LYS A 84 -5.97 -14.82 2.73
CA LYS A 84 -6.06 -13.53 2.03
C LYS A 84 -4.70 -12.91 1.77
N ASN A 85 -4.57 -12.22 0.65
CA ASN A 85 -3.37 -11.41 0.38
C ASN A 85 -3.36 -10.22 1.33
N ARG A 86 -2.29 -10.11 2.11
CA ARG A 86 -1.96 -8.96 2.94
C ARG A 86 -0.55 -8.50 2.61
N VAL A 87 -0.28 -7.22 2.82
CA VAL A 87 1.09 -6.71 2.79
C VAL A 87 1.59 -6.79 4.22
N ALA A 88 2.63 -7.61 4.44
CA ALA A 88 3.28 -7.69 5.73
C ALA A 88 3.92 -6.34 6.06
N GLN A 89 3.70 -5.84 7.27
CA GLN A 89 4.43 -4.68 7.77
C GLN A 89 5.76 -5.17 8.33
N VAL A 90 6.85 -4.54 7.90
CA VAL A 90 8.18 -4.80 8.47
C VAL A 90 8.28 -4.00 9.76
N ILE A 91 8.08 -4.68 10.88
CA ILE A 91 8.27 -4.15 12.23
C ILE A 91 9.28 -5.01 12.97
N SER A 92 9.99 -4.41 13.93
CA SER A 92 11.01 -5.14 14.70
C SER A 92 10.34 -6.19 15.58
N HIS A 93 11.09 -7.25 15.91
CA HIS A 93 10.56 -8.37 16.69
C HIS A 93 10.02 -7.91 18.05
N GLU A 94 10.70 -6.96 18.69
CA GLU A 94 10.32 -6.38 19.97
C GLU A 94 8.97 -5.67 19.88
N ARG A 95 8.68 -5.00 18.77
CA ARG A 95 7.37 -4.36 18.54
C ARG A 95 6.25 -5.38 18.30
N ASN A 96 6.58 -6.55 17.74
CA ASN A 96 5.63 -7.64 17.57
C ASN A 96 5.32 -8.38 18.88
N ALA A 97 6.26 -8.38 19.84
CA ALA A 97 6.11 -9.05 21.12
C ALA A 97 5.29 -8.24 22.15
N VAL A 98 4.94 -6.98 21.84
CA VAL A 98 4.17 -6.13 22.75
C VAL A 98 2.74 -6.65 22.90
N THR A 99 2.40 -7.09 24.11
CA THR A 99 1.03 -7.50 24.48
C THR A 99 0.29 -6.34 25.14
N MET A 100 -1.05 -6.38 25.13
CA MET A 100 -1.86 -5.33 25.77
C MET A 100 -1.63 -5.31 27.29
N GLU A 101 -1.43 -6.48 27.89
CA GLU A 101 -1.09 -6.64 29.30
C GLU A 101 0.23 -5.94 29.62
N GLY A 102 1.26 -6.14 28.77
CA GLY A 102 2.55 -5.47 28.92
C GLY A 102 2.45 -3.95 28.81
N VAL A 103 1.60 -3.46 27.90
CA VAL A 103 1.32 -2.02 27.76
C VAL A 103 0.64 -1.48 29.02
N ASN A 104 -0.38 -2.16 29.54
CA ASN A 104 -1.09 -1.74 30.74
C ASN A 104 -0.16 -1.70 31.96
N MET A 105 0.63 -2.76 32.19
CA MET A 105 1.60 -2.78 33.29
C MET A 105 2.61 -1.63 33.20
N LEU A 106 3.06 -1.27 31.98
CA LEU A 106 3.95 -0.15 31.78
C LEU A 106 3.26 1.19 32.16
N PHE A 107 2.02 1.40 31.73
CA PHE A 107 1.27 2.61 32.06
C PHE A 107 0.98 2.73 33.56
N ASP A 108 0.57 1.64 34.20
CA ASP A 108 0.28 1.60 35.63
C ASP A 108 1.55 1.89 36.44
N SER A 109 2.66 1.23 36.10
CA SER A 109 3.98 1.46 36.71
C SER A 109 4.47 2.91 36.55
N MET A 110 4.30 3.51 35.36
CA MET A 110 4.63 4.91 35.15
C MET A 110 3.74 5.85 35.98
N SER A 111 2.44 5.56 36.07
CA SER A 111 1.49 6.34 36.87
C SER A 111 1.86 6.31 38.36
N ASP A 112 2.22 5.13 38.87
CA ASP A 112 2.68 4.94 40.25
C ASP A 112 3.99 5.71 40.49
N ALA A 113 4.95 5.61 39.57
CA ALA A 113 6.23 6.33 39.69
C ALA A 113 6.04 7.86 39.67
N ILE A 114 5.15 8.38 38.82
CA ILE A 114 4.82 9.80 38.77
C ILE A 114 4.21 10.27 40.09
N THR A 115 3.27 9.48 40.63
CA THR A 115 2.56 9.81 41.87
C THR A 115 3.50 9.74 43.09
N ASN A 116 4.26 8.65 43.23
CA ASN A 116 5.14 8.40 44.37
C ASN A 116 6.31 9.40 44.45
N HIS A 117 6.82 9.84 43.30
CA HIS A 117 7.94 10.79 43.25
C HIS A 117 7.52 12.23 42.99
N ALA A 118 6.21 12.52 42.97
CA ALA A 118 5.63 13.83 42.68
C ALA A 118 6.28 14.48 41.44
N LEU A 119 6.41 13.71 40.36
CA LEU A 119 7.08 14.17 39.14
C LEU A 119 6.23 15.23 38.44
N THR A 120 6.67 16.48 38.52
CA THR A 120 6.04 17.57 37.78
C THR A 120 6.38 17.46 36.29
N PRO A 121 5.52 17.96 35.37
CA PRO A 121 5.77 17.92 33.92
C PRO A 121 7.11 18.55 33.50
N ASP A 122 7.64 19.44 34.33
CA ASP A 122 8.91 20.14 34.15
C ASP A 122 10.13 19.22 34.28
N ARG A 123 9.94 18.05 34.89
CA ARG A 123 10.97 17.04 35.14
C ARG A 123 10.88 15.85 34.17
N ILE A 124 9.90 15.87 33.26
CA ILE A 124 9.72 14.84 32.24
C ILE A 124 10.47 15.29 30.99
N PHE A 125 11.35 14.43 30.48
CA PHE A 125 12.10 14.68 29.26
C PHE A 125 11.88 13.51 28.30
N ASN A 126 11.54 13.82 27.05
CA ASN A 126 11.50 12.84 25.98
C ASN A 126 12.81 12.92 25.20
N MET A 127 13.47 11.79 25.03
CA MET A 127 14.72 11.67 24.27
C MET A 127 14.48 10.65 23.16
N ASP A 128 14.83 11.02 21.93
CA ASP A 128 14.72 10.11 20.79
C ASP A 128 15.91 10.26 19.86
N GLU A 129 16.31 9.16 19.23
CA GLU A 129 17.39 9.11 18.24
C GLU A 129 16.81 8.80 16.87
N THR A 130 17.06 9.68 15.90
CA THR A 130 16.69 9.45 14.51
C THR A 130 17.93 9.34 13.64
N ALA A 131 18.10 8.18 13.01
CA ALA A 131 19.13 7.96 12.00
C ALA A 131 18.75 8.62 10.66
N PHE A 132 19.70 9.36 10.08
CA PHE A 132 19.63 9.84 8.72
C PHE A 132 20.09 8.73 7.78
N ALA A 133 19.13 7.98 7.23
CA ALA A 133 19.42 7.15 6.08
C ALA A 133 19.58 8.07 4.85
N SER A 134 20.76 8.03 4.21
CA SER A 134 20.98 8.67 2.91
C SER A 134 19.93 8.16 1.93
N ARG A 135 18.93 9.00 1.67
CA ARG A 135 17.73 8.60 0.93
C ARG A 135 18.12 8.49 -0.54
N LYS A 136 18.21 7.26 -1.05
CA LYS A 136 18.39 6.94 -2.49
C LYS A 136 17.14 7.36 -3.28
N LYS A 137 16.89 8.67 -3.43
CA LYS A 137 15.78 9.14 -4.26
C LYS A 137 16.27 9.31 -5.69
N SER A 138 15.53 8.72 -6.62
CA SER A 138 15.60 9.08 -8.03
C SER A 138 15.31 10.58 -8.17
N LYS A 139 16.32 11.37 -8.52
CA LYS A 139 16.16 12.79 -8.85
C LYS A 139 15.76 12.90 -10.32
N SER A 140 14.91 13.87 -10.67
CA SER A 140 14.70 14.24 -12.07
C SER A 140 16.03 14.76 -12.62
N VAL A 141 16.60 14.06 -13.59
CA VAL A 141 17.86 14.41 -14.23
C VAL A 141 17.60 14.78 -15.68
N VAL A 142 18.39 15.71 -16.20
CA VAL A 142 18.43 16.01 -17.63
C VAL A 142 19.35 14.97 -18.28
N ALA A 143 18.87 14.31 -19.32
CA ALA A 143 19.61 13.28 -20.05
C ALA A 143 19.43 13.45 -21.57
N LEU A 144 20.32 12.83 -22.34
CA LEU A 144 20.28 12.88 -23.79
C LEU A 144 18.97 12.28 -24.33
N LYS A 145 18.36 12.98 -25.30
CA LYS A 145 17.10 12.57 -25.94
C LYS A 145 17.28 11.20 -26.62
N GLY A 146 16.45 10.22 -26.25
CA GLY A 146 16.52 8.85 -26.76
C GLY A 146 17.20 7.84 -25.82
N SER A 147 17.79 8.29 -24.72
CA SER A 147 18.28 7.39 -23.67
C SER A 147 17.10 6.70 -22.95
N GLN A 148 17.07 5.37 -23.00
CA GLN A 148 16.02 4.57 -22.34
C GLN A 148 16.33 4.33 -20.85
N ASN A 149 17.61 4.22 -20.51
CA ASN A 149 18.08 3.99 -19.16
C ASN A 149 19.09 5.07 -18.76
N VAL A 150 18.81 5.74 -17.65
CA VAL A 150 19.70 6.75 -17.05
C VAL A 150 20.01 6.30 -15.64
N TRP A 151 21.28 6.01 -15.37
CA TRP A 151 21.72 5.51 -14.07
C TRP A 151 22.49 6.58 -13.31
N ALA A 152 22.24 6.68 -12.01
CA ALA A 152 23.06 7.44 -11.08
C ALA A 152 23.93 6.47 -10.29
N LYS A 153 25.24 6.73 -10.22
CA LYS A 153 26.12 5.98 -9.31
C LYS A 153 25.68 6.28 -7.88
N THR A 154 25.31 5.23 -7.15
CA THR A 154 25.06 5.37 -5.71
C THR A 154 26.41 5.53 -5.04
N VAL A 155 26.68 6.70 -4.47
CA VAL A 155 27.79 6.84 -3.53
C VAL A 155 27.36 6.12 -2.26
N ALA A 156 28.01 5.00 -1.95
CA ALA A 156 27.84 4.36 -0.66
C ALA A 156 28.34 5.35 0.40
N THR A 157 27.44 5.81 1.28
CA THR A 157 27.86 6.58 2.44
C THR A 157 28.47 5.61 3.43
N ASN A 158 29.79 5.68 3.65
CA ASN A 158 30.50 4.83 4.62
C ASN A 158 30.25 5.23 6.08
N PHE A 159 29.34 6.18 6.34
CA PHE A 159 29.04 6.66 7.68
C PHE A 159 27.54 6.59 7.95
N HIS A 160 27.21 6.21 9.19
CA HIS A 160 25.87 6.31 9.75
C HIS A 160 25.80 7.61 10.54
N LEU A 161 24.91 8.52 10.12
CA LEU A 161 24.62 9.73 10.87
C LEU A 161 23.30 9.54 11.62
N SER A 162 23.30 9.81 12.92
CA SER A 162 22.09 9.92 13.73
C SER A 162 22.08 11.25 14.47
N ILE A 163 20.88 11.73 14.79
CA ILE A 163 20.67 12.88 15.64
C ILE A 163 19.86 12.43 16.84
N VAL A 164 20.36 12.75 18.03
CA VAL A 164 19.68 12.58 19.30
C VAL A 164 19.09 13.92 19.70
N ALA A 165 17.80 13.96 19.98
CA ALA A 165 17.12 15.16 20.47
C ALA A 165 16.46 14.86 21.81
N CYS A 166 16.61 15.77 22.77
CA CYS A 166 15.92 15.72 24.05
C CYS A 166 15.03 16.97 24.20
N ALA A 167 13.78 16.78 24.59
CA ALA A 167 12.81 17.84 24.78
C ALA A 167 12.09 17.68 26.12
N SER A 168 11.91 18.79 26.84
CA SER A 168 11.13 18.80 28.09
C SER A 168 9.61 18.69 27.81
N GLY A 169 8.90 17.97 28.67
CA GLY A 169 7.46 17.74 28.65
C GLY A 169 6.61 19.02 28.74
N ARG A 170 7.19 20.16 29.14
CA ARG A 170 6.55 21.49 29.00
C ARG A 170 6.14 21.82 27.56
N ILE A 171 6.78 21.22 26.56
CA ILE A 171 6.48 21.42 25.13
C ILE A 171 5.25 20.60 24.67
N LEU A 172 4.77 19.64 25.47
CA LEU A 172 3.61 18.81 25.16
C LEU A 172 2.47 19.04 26.14
N THR A 173 2.14 20.31 26.41
CA THR A 173 0.90 20.61 27.16
C THR A 173 -0.30 20.00 26.44
N LEU A 174 -1.34 19.64 27.19
CA LEU A 174 -2.60 19.11 26.66
C LEU A 174 -3.18 20.02 25.55
N ALA A 175 -2.93 21.33 25.64
CA ALA A 175 -3.26 22.31 24.62
C ALA A 175 -2.49 22.12 23.30
N LEU A 176 -1.19 21.81 23.36
CA LEU A 176 -0.37 21.51 22.17
C LEU A 176 -0.73 20.15 21.58
N LEU A 177 -1.03 19.13 22.39
CA LEU A 177 -1.55 17.84 21.91
C LEU A 177 -2.89 18.00 21.18
N HIS A 178 -3.82 18.78 21.75
CA HIS A 178 -5.08 19.10 21.10
C HIS A 178 -4.89 19.87 19.77
N ASN A 179 -3.93 20.79 19.72
CA ASN A 179 -3.58 21.46 18.46
C ASN A 179 -2.92 20.51 17.45
N MET A 180 -2.07 19.58 17.89
CA MET A 180 -1.50 18.54 17.04
C MET A 180 -2.58 17.62 16.47
N ASP A 181 -3.56 17.21 17.28
CA ASP A 181 -4.65 16.35 16.82
C ASP A 181 -5.59 17.08 15.86
N LYS A 182 -5.86 18.38 16.07
CA LYS A 182 -6.51 19.24 15.07
C LYS A 182 -5.73 19.23 13.75
N THR A 183 -4.42 19.43 13.77
CA THR A 183 -3.61 19.40 12.54
C THR A 183 -3.58 18.03 11.85
N LYS A 184 -3.65 16.92 12.61
CA LYS A 184 -3.79 15.57 12.03
C LYS A 184 -5.14 15.41 11.33
N ALA A 185 -6.23 15.85 11.96
CA ALA A 185 -7.57 15.81 11.38
C ALA A 185 -7.64 16.65 10.09
N GLU A 186 -7.10 17.87 10.11
CA GLU A 186 -7.02 18.75 8.95
C GLU A 186 -6.22 18.13 7.80
N ARG A 187 -5.08 17.47 8.09
CA ARG A 187 -4.30 16.75 7.07
C ARG A 187 -5.08 15.61 6.44
N GLN A 188 -5.86 14.86 7.23
CA GLN A 188 -6.71 13.79 6.72
C GLN A 188 -7.85 14.34 5.86
N GLU A 189 -8.46 15.45 6.27
CA GLU A 189 -9.50 16.12 5.51
C GLU A 189 -8.95 16.68 4.19
N ALA A 190 -7.78 17.32 4.22
CA ALA A 190 -7.07 17.78 3.03
C ALA A 190 -6.74 16.62 2.08
N ALA A 191 -6.34 15.45 2.60
CA ALA A 191 -6.10 14.25 1.81
C ALA A 191 -7.39 13.70 1.18
N LYS A 192 -8.49 13.66 1.94
CA LYS A 192 -9.84 13.29 1.43
C LYS A 192 -10.29 14.26 0.34
N ARG A 193 -10.15 15.57 0.56
CA ARG A 193 -10.50 16.62 -0.40
C ARG A 193 -9.66 16.52 -1.67
N LYS A 194 -8.35 16.28 -1.56
CA LYS A 194 -7.46 16.03 -2.71
C LYS A 194 -7.91 14.81 -3.50
N LYS A 195 -8.27 13.70 -2.82
CA LYS A 195 -8.74 12.47 -3.48
C LYS A 195 -10.09 12.69 -4.18
N ALA A 196 -11.01 13.41 -3.54
CA ALA A 196 -12.29 13.79 -4.14
C ALA A 196 -12.12 14.70 -5.38
N LEU A 197 -11.21 15.67 -5.31
CA LEU A 197 -10.85 16.52 -6.45
C LEU A 197 -10.24 15.71 -7.59
N LEU A 198 -9.40 14.72 -7.30
CA LEU A 198 -8.82 13.83 -8.33
C LEU A 198 -9.90 12.98 -9.01
N VAL A 199 -10.90 12.50 -8.27
CA VAL A 199 -12.04 11.77 -8.85
C VAL A 199 -12.91 12.69 -9.73
N LYS A 200 -13.22 13.91 -9.26
CA LYS A 200 -13.98 14.90 -10.04
C LYS A 200 -13.26 15.37 -11.30
N ARG A 201 -11.93 15.40 -11.27
CA ARG A 201 -11.13 15.86 -12.41
C ARG A 201 -11.13 14.88 -13.59
N GLY A 202 -11.70 13.67 -13.41
CA GLY A 202 -11.70 12.62 -14.42
C GLY A 202 -10.28 12.20 -14.82
N ASN A 203 -10.15 11.13 -15.59
CA ASN A 203 -8.91 10.95 -16.35
C ASN A 203 -8.69 12.22 -17.17
N ARG A 204 -7.48 12.81 -17.11
CA ARG A 204 -7.11 13.96 -17.93
C ARG A 204 -7.70 13.73 -19.32
N GLY A 205 -8.63 14.59 -19.73
CA GLY A 205 -9.22 14.54 -21.06
C GLY A 205 -8.09 14.30 -22.06
N THR A 206 -8.35 13.42 -23.02
CA THR A 206 -7.41 13.05 -24.08
C THR A 206 -6.64 14.29 -24.52
N LYS A 207 -5.31 14.19 -24.52
CA LYS A 207 -4.40 15.25 -24.94
C LYS A 207 -5.00 15.90 -26.19
N ILE A 208 -5.30 17.20 -26.15
CA ILE A 208 -5.88 17.90 -27.31
C ILE A 208 -4.91 17.71 -28.47
N VAL A 209 -5.25 16.82 -29.40
CA VAL A 209 -4.46 16.57 -30.58
C VAL A 209 -4.96 17.55 -31.63
N LEU A 210 -4.18 18.60 -31.89
CA LEU A 210 -4.46 19.51 -33.00
C LEU A 210 -4.53 18.69 -34.29
N SER A 211 -5.57 18.93 -35.09
CA SER A 211 -5.73 18.33 -36.42
C SER A 211 -4.52 18.70 -37.30
N PRO A 212 -4.19 17.90 -38.32
CA PRO A 212 -3.08 18.21 -39.24
C PRO A 212 -3.20 19.60 -39.86
N LEU A 213 -4.44 20.03 -40.14
CA LEU A 213 -4.73 21.37 -40.66
C LEU A 213 -4.42 22.45 -39.60
N ALA A 214 -4.85 22.27 -38.36
CA ALA A 214 -4.57 23.20 -37.27
C ALA A 214 -3.06 23.33 -36.99
N ARG A 215 -2.29 22.24 -37.14
CA ARG A 215 -0.82 22.30 -37.02
C ARG A 215 -0.16 23.05 -38.18
N LYS A 216 -0.65 22.86 -39.41
CA LYS A 216 -0.17 23.63 -40.57
C LYS A 216 -0.43 25.12 -40.37
N TRP A 217 -1.63 25.50 -39.93
CA TRP A 217 -1.96 26.89 -39.63
C TRP A 217 -1.13 27.47 -38.48
N ALA A 218 -0.91 26.72 -37.40
CA ALA A 218 -0.06 27.16 -36.30
C ALA A 218 1.42 27.34 -36.73
N ALA A 219 1.94 26.43 -37.56
CA ALA A 219 3.30 26.56 -38.10
C ALA A 219 3.43 27.74 -39.06
N LEU A 220 2.41 28.00 -39.87
CA LEU A 220 2.37 29.13 -40.79
C LEU A 220 2.27 30.45 -40.01
N ALA A 221 1.40 30.53 -39.00
CA ALA A 221 1.30 31.68 -38.11
C ALA A 221 2.62 31.99 -37.39
N ALA A 222 3.32 30.96 -36.90
CA ALA A 222 4.65 31.13 -36.30
C ALA A 222 5.70 31.64 -37.30
N LYS A 223 5.67 31.16 -38.54
CA LYS A 223 6.60 31.61 -39.61
C LYS A 223 6.38 33.08 -39.98
N PHE A 224 5.14 33.55 -39.92
CA PHE A 224 4.77 34.94 -40.23
C PHE A 224 4.68 35.84 -38.99
N GLY A 225 5.06 35.35 -37.80
CA GLY A 225 5.04 36.12 -36.56
C GLY A 225 3.63 36.58 -36.13
N LEU A 226 2.58 35.90 -36.59
CA LEU A 226 1.20 36.27 -36.32
C LEU A 226 0.86 35.96 -34.86
N ALA A 227 0.69 37.00 -34.06
CA ALA A 227 0.17 36.90 -32.70
C ALA A 227 -1.36 36.76 -32.74
N PRO A 228 -1.97 36.02 -31.79
CA PRO A 228 -3.43 36.01 -31.66
C PRO A 228 -3.92 37.44 -31.41
N LEU A 229 -5.00 37.82 -32.08
CA LEU A 229 -5.61 39.14 -31.93
C LEU A 229 -5.93 39.41 -30.45
N PRO A 230 -5.62 40.62 -29.94
CA PRO A 230 -6.03 41.00 -28.59
C PRO A 230 -7.57 40.98 -28.51
N ASN A 231 -8.10 40.26 -27.51
CA ASN A 231 -9.52 40.22 -27.25
C ASN A 231 -10.04 41.63 -26.98
N VAL A 232 -11.00 42.10 -27.79
CA VAL A 232 -11.60 43.45 -27.66
C VAL A 232 -12.31 43.64 -26.30
N ASN A 233 -12.61 42.56 -25.56
CA ASN A 233 -13.45 42.65 -24.35
C ASN A 233 -12.80 42.13 -23.04
N GLY A 234 -11.48 41.99 -22.94
CA GLY A 234 -10.79 41.88 -21.63
C GLY A 234 -11.18 40.72 -20.70
N ALA A 235 -11.93 39.70 -21.15
CA ALA A 235 -12.32 38.57 -20.31
C ALA A 235 -11.29 37.42 -20.41
N THR A 236 -10.69 37.07 -19.27
CA THR A 236 -9.84 35.88 -19.12
C THR A 236 -10.67 34.63 -19.36
N THR A 237 -10.37 33.87 -20.41
CA THR A 237 -11.01 32.57 -20.68
C THR A 237 -10.59 31.55 -19.62
N ARG A 238 -11.39 31.45 -18.55
CA ARG A 238 -11.49 30.20 -17.81
C ARG A 238 -12.28 29.24 -18.68
N SER A 239 -11.69 28.08 -18.98
CA SER A 239 -12.38 27.02 -19.72
C SER A 239 -13.65 26.64 -18.96
N VAL A 240 -14.80 27.03 -19.50
CA VAL A 240 -16.06 26.42 -19.16
C VAL A 240 -16.51 25.76 -20.45
N SER A 241 -16.59 24.44 -20.38
CA SER A 241 -17.36 23.64 -21.33
C SER A 241 -18.69 24.33 -21.59
N ASN A 242 -18.92 24.78 -22.82
CA ASN A 242 -20.12 24.49 -23.59
C ASN A 242 -20.03 25.19 -24.95
N VAL A 243 -20.56 24.48 -25.93
CA VAL A 243 -20.77 24.88 -27.32
C VAL A 243 -21.33 26.29 -27.41
N GLU A 244 -20.74 27.12 -28.28
CA GLU A 244 -21.50 27.99 -29.18
C GLU A 244 -20.61 28.45 -30.35
N ILE A 245 -21.09 28.17 -31.55
CA ILE A 245 -20.59 28.70 -32.82
C ILE A 245 -21.33 30.03 -33.02
N VAL A 246 -20.61 31.11 -33.26
CA VAL A 246 -21.16 32.29 -33.94
C VAL A 246 -20.11 32.78 -34.94
N VAL A 247 -20.59 33.02 -36.16
CA VAL A 247 -19.88 33.26 -37.44
C VAL A 247 -18.84 34.36 -37.37
#